data_AF-A0A2N1JJS2-F1
#
_entry.id   AF-A0A2N1JJS2-F1
#
_cell.length_a   1.000
_cell.length_b   1.000
_cell.length_c   1.000
_cell.angle_alpha   90.00
_cell.angle_beta   90.00
_cell.angle_gamma   90.00
#
_symmetry.space_group_name_H-M   'P 1'
#
loop_
_entity.id
_entity.type
_entity.pdbx_description
1 polymer ?
#
loop_
_entity_poly.entity_id
_entity_poly.type
_entity_poly.pdbx_seq_one_letter_code
_entity_poly.pdbx_strand_id
1 'polypeptide(L)'
;MELKELSALSPGDQWTVVRGRIAEGSVELDAALRGLHAQLRGLDTREALLHAPQNWSTLADQCRTMSACAAIGDREIHAAIAAAIDSASAAYEARNRFMHDLLVADIAEEFIPDPERIRQQDDRYLLRLVSKTGVPGVTVVTLDEAIEVVRRLSAETWRLRAARGYLAGRTTWRSLLLGVVQGEWDGTANWTYNGSESAD
;
A
#
# COMPACT_ATOMS: atom_id res chain seq x y z
N MET A 1 -15.41 1.75 11.41
CA MET A 1 -15.39 3.12 11.94
C MET A 1 -15.27 4.06 10.76
N GLU A 2 -16.22 4.97 10.64
CA GLU A 2 -16.29 5.99 9.59
C GLU A 2 -15.29 7.13 9.82
N LEU A 3 -14.88 7.85 8.77
CA LEU A 3 -14.00 9.01 8.92
C LEU A 3 -14.61 10.12 9.79
N LYS A 4 -15.95 10.27 9.77
CA LYS A 4 -16.64 11.21 10.67
C LYS A 4 -16.47 10.83 12.14
N GLU A 5 -16.42 9.54 12.44
CA GLU A 5 -16.23 9.04 13.81
C GLU A 5 -14.78 9.23 14.25
N LEU A 6 -13.81 9.07 13.32
CA LEU A 6 -12.41 9.40 13.56
C LEU A 6 -12.25 10.85 14.04
N SER A 7 -12.90 11.81 13.37
CA SER A 7 -12.78 13.24 13.70
C SER A 7 -13.30 13.63 15.08
N ALA A 8 -14.13 12.78 15.69
CA ALA A 8 -14.68 12.99 17.03
C ALA A 8 -13.75 12.48 18.15
N LEU A 9 -12.67 11.76 17.83
CA LEU A 9 -11.71 11.24 18.79
C LEU A 9 -10.71 12.31 19.23
N SER A 10 -10.02 12.07 20.35
CA SER A 10 -8.85 12.87 20.74
C SER A 10 -7.76 12.76 19.65
N PRO A 11 -6.90 13.78 19.43
CA PRO A 11 -5.89 13.70 18.37
C PRO A 11 -4.93 12.52 18.53
N GLY A 12 -4.58 12.15 19.77
CA GLY A 12 -3.79 10.95 20.06
C GLY A 12 -4.47 9.65 19.61
N ASP A 13 -5.76 9.51 19.87
CA ASP A 13 -6.57 8.35 19.46
C ASP A 13 -6.78 8.30 17.95
N GLN A 14 -6.93 9.45 17.29
CA GLN A 14 -7.04 9.52 15.83
C GLN A 14 -5.83 8.85 15.16
N TRP A 15 -4.64 9.22 15.60
CA TRP A 15 -3.40 8.62 15.11
C TRP A 15 -3.26 7.13 15.45
N THR A 16 -3.70 6.71 16.64
CA THR A 16 -3.69 5.29 17.02
C THR A 16 -4.55 4.47 16.06
N VAL A 17 -5.76 4.95 15.76
CA VAL A 17 -6.66 4.28 14.82
C VAL A 17 -6.07 4.27 13.41
N VAL A 18 -5.59 5.41 12.90
CA VAL A 18 -5.00 5.48 11.55
C VAL A 18 -3.78 4.56 11.41
N ARG A 19 -2.90 4.48 12.42
CA ARG A 19 -1.78 3.53 12.42
C ARG A 19 -2.26 2.07 12.43
N GLY A 20 -3.30 1.76 13.20
CA GLY A 20 -3.94 0.45 13.18
C GLY A 20 -4.44 0.08 11.78
N ARG A 21 -5.08 1.02 11.08
CA ARG A 21 -5.54 0.83 9.69
C ARG A 21 -4.39 0.69 8.69
N ILE A 22 -3.31 1.46 8.84
CA ILE A 22 -2.11 1.30 8.01
C ILE A 22 -1.52 -0.09 8.23
N ALA A 23 -1.42 -0.57 9.47
CA ALA A 23 -0.92 -1.91 9.79
C ALA A 23 -1.81 -3.03 9.23
N GLU A 24 -3.13 -2.88 9.33
CA GLU A 24 -4.10 -3.81 8.73
C GLU A 24 -3.96 -3.85 7.20
N GLY A 25 -4.05 -2.69 6.54
CA GLY A 25 -3.92 -2.60 5.08
C GLY A 25 -2.56 -3.09 4.57
N SER A 26 -1.51 -2.94 5.37
CA SER A 26 -0.18 -3.49 5.11
C SER A 26 -0.14 -5.01 5.04
N VAL A 27 -0.82 -5.67 5.98
CA VAL A 27 -0.92 -7.13 6.03
C VAL A 27 -1.79 -7.64 4.88
N GLU A 28 -2.89 -6.94 4.59
CA GLU A 28 -3.74 -7.29 3.45
C GLU A 28 -3.01 -7.17 2.11
N LEU A 29 -2.23 -6.10 1.93
CA LEU A 29 -1.44 -5.88 0.72
C LEU A 29 -0.37 -6.97 0.55
N ASP A 30 0.32 -7.35 1.63
CA ASP A 30 1.28 -8.48 1.64
C ASP A 30 0.60 -9.79 1.26
N ALA A 31 -0.55 -10.10 1.87
CA ALA A 31 -1.33 -11.29 1.54
C ALA A 31 -1.80 -11.31 0.08
N ALA A 32 -2.20 -10.15 -0.47
CA ALA A 32 -2.60 -10.03 -1.87
C ALA A 32 -1.42 -10.31 -2.82
N LEU A 33 -0.22 -9.79 -2.52
CA LEU A 33 0.98 -10.04 -3.32
C LEU A 33 1.42 -11.51 -3.26
N ARG A 34 1.32 -12.16 -2.09
CA ARG A 34 1.57 -13.62 -1.96
C ARG A 34 0.57 -14.43 -2.78
N GLY A 35 -0.69 -14.01 -2.81
CA GLY A 35 -1.71 -14.62 -3.64
C GLY A 35 -1.41 -14.48 -5.14
N LEU A 36 -0.93 -13.30 -5.57
CA LEU A 36 -0.47 -13.08 -6.95
C LEU A 36 0.74 -13.96 -7.28
N HIS A 37 1.71 -14.07 -6.37
CA HIS A 37 2.88 -14.94 -6.53
C HIS A 37 2.51 -16.40 -6.74
N ALA A 38 1.61 -16.93 -5.91
CA ALA A 38 1.11 -18.30 -6.07
C ALA A 38 0.45 -18.48 -7.44
N GLN A 39 -0.40 -17.54 -7.85
CA GLN A 39 -1.11 -17.61 -9.12
C GLN A 39 -0.18 -17.52 -10.34
N LEU A 40 0.87 -16.70 -10.28
CA LEU A 40 1.90 -16.62 -11.33
C LEU A 40 2.69 -17.94 -11.48
N ARG A 41 2.67 -18.79 -10.45
CA ARG A 41 3.24 -20.15 -10.49
C ARG A 41 2.21 -21.21 -10.90
N GLY A 42 0.98 -20.81 -11.26
CA GLY A 42 -0.12 -21.72 -11.56
C GLY A 42 -0.66 -22.46 -10.33
N LEU A 43 -0.47 -21.92 -9.12
CA LEU A 43 -0.94 -22.51 -7.87
C LEU A 43 -2.07 -21.68 -7.26
N ASP A 44 -3.08 -22.34 -6.71
CA ASP A 44 -4.26 -21.69 -6.12
C ASP A 44 -4.53 -22.13 -4.66
N THR A 45 -3.70 -23.01 -4.10
CA THR A 45 -3.86 -23.55 -2.75
C THR A 45 -3.41 -22.56 -1.67
N ARG A 46 -3.97 -22.70 -0.46
CA ARG A 46 -3.57 -21.87 0.70
C ARG A 46 -2.11 -22.09 1.07
N GLU A 47 -1.64 -23.32 0.92
CA GLU A 47 -0.25 -23.73 1.17
C GLU A 47 0.73 -22.99 0.23
N ALA A 48 0.31 -22.72 -1.01
CA ALA A 48 1.14 -21.98 -1.98
C ALA A 48 1.51 -20.58 -1.49
N LEU A 49 0.65 -19.91 -0.73
CA LEU A 49 0.91 -18.58 -0.16
C LEU A 49 2.03 -18.63 0.90
N LEU A 50 2.22 -19.76 1.56
CA LEU A 50 3.28 -19.95 2.57
C LEU A 50 4.66 -20.12 1.93
N HIS A 51 4.71 -20.51 0.65
CA HIS A 51 5.96 -20.65 -0.12
C HIS A 51 6.44 -19.32 -0.73
N ALA A 52 5.67 -18.26 -0.63
CA ALA A 52 6.08 -16.93 -1.07
C ALA A 52 7.22 -16.39 -0.18
N PRO A 53 8.21 -15.68 -0.76
CA PRO A 53 9.22 -14.99 0.02
C PRO A 53 8.63 -14.12 1.14
N GLN A 54 9.28 -14.11 2.30
CA GLN A 54 8.84 -13.29 3.44
C GLN A 54 9.18 -11.80 3.27
N ASN A 55 10.25 -11.50 2.51
CA ASN A 55 10.67 -10.14 2.24
C ASN A 55 9.86 -9.56 1.08
N TRP A 56 9.22 -8.40 1.30
CA TRP A 56 8.37 -7.73 0.30
C TRP A 56 9.10 -7.46 -1.01
N SER A 57 10.30 -6.85 -0.97
CA SER A 57 11.03 -6.52 -2.20
C SER A 57 11.39 -7.76 -3.02
N THR A 58 11.85 -8.83 -2.36
CA THR A 58 12.14 -10.10 -3.04
C THR A 58 10.87 -10.71 -3.64
N LEU A 59 9.75 -10.65 -2.93
CA LEU A 59 8.46 -11.14 -3.42
C LEU A 59 8.00 -10.35 -4.65
N ALA A 60 8.05 -9.02 -4.59
CA ALA A 60 7.66 -8.13 -5.69
C ALA A 60 8.55 -8.36 -6.93
N ASP A 61 9.86 -8.48 -6.75
CA ASP A 61 10.80 -8.75 -7.86
C ASP A 61 10.56 -10.11 -8.52
N GLN A 62 10.25 -11.14 -7.74
CA GLN A 62 9.86 -12.44 -8.30
C GLN A 62 8.56 -12.33 -9.10
N CYS A 63 7.54 -11.63 -8.57
CA CYS A 63 6.28 -11.41 -9.30
C CYS A 63 6.50 -10.65 -10.62
N ARG A 64 7.33 -9.60 -10.61
CA ARG A 64 7.71 -8.86 -11.85
C ARG A 64 8.35 -9.78 -12.86
N THR A 65 9.33 -10.57 -12.43
CA THR A 65 10.08 -11.49 -13.29
C THR A 65 9.16 -12.53 -13.91
N MET A 66 8.27 -13.15 -13.12
CA MET A 66 7.31 -14.14 -13.62
C MET A 66 6.31 -13.51 -14.59
N SER A 67 5.79 -12.32 -14.28
CA SER A 67 4.84 -11.61 -15.15
C SER A 67 5.47 -11.23 -16.50
N ALA A 68 6.76 -10.89 -16.53
CA ALA A 68 7.46 -10.51 -17.75
C ALA A 68 7.65 -11.67 -18.75
N CYS A 69 7.55 -12.92 -18.29
CA CYS A 69 7.72 -14.12 -19.12
C CYS A 69 6.44 -14.54 -19.90
N ALA A 70 5.39 -13.73 -19.88
CA ALA A 70 4.11 -14.06 -20.48
C ALA A 70 4.12 -14.06 -22.02
N ALA A 71 3.15 -14.79 -22.59
CA ALA A 71 2.94 -14.83 -24.03
C ALA A 71 2.58 -13.44 -24.60
N ILE A 72 2.89 -13.21 -25.87
CA ILE A 72 2.70 -11.91 -26.55
C ILE A 72 1.23 -11.47 -26.53
N GLY A 73 0.29 -12.41 -26.59
CA GLY A 73 -1.15 -12.14 -26.59
C GLY A 73 -1.66 -11.45 -25.32
N ASP A 74 -0.99 -11.65 -24.18
CA ASP A 74 -1.41 -11.09 -22.89
C ASP A 74 -0.58 -9.87 -22.46
N ARG A 75 0.19 -9.27 -23.38
CA ARG A 75 1.16 -8.21 -23.04
C ARG A 75 0.53 -7.01 -22.33
N GLU A 76 -0.68 -6.60 -22.73
CA GLU A 76 -1.40 -5.49 -22.08
C GLU A 76 -1.70 -5.81 -20.61
N ILE A 77 -2.23 -7.00 -20.35
CA ILE A 77 -2.57 -7.46 -19.01
C ILE A 77 -1.31 -7.56 -18.16
N HIS A 78 -0.25 -8.18 -18.68
CA HIS A 78 0.99 -8.34 -17.92
C HIS A 78 1.69 -7.01 -17.64
N ALA A 79 1.54 -6.01 -18.54
CA ALA A 79 1.94 -4.64 -18.25
C ALA A 79 1.11 -4.02 -17.13
N ALA A 80 -0.20 -4.24 -17.09
CA ALA A 80 -1.06 -3.78 -15.99
C ALA A 80 -0.74 -4.48 -14.65
N ILE A 81 -0.41 -5.77 -14.67
CA ILE A 81 0.06 -6.52 -13.49
C ILE A 81 1.38 -5.92 -12.99
N ALA A 82 2.34 -5.64 -13.88
CA ALA A 82 3.60 -5.01 -13.51
C ALA A 82 3.37 -3.64 -12.88
N ALA A 83 2.52 -2.80 -13.48
CA ALA A 83 2.16 -1.49 -12.94
C ALA A 83 1.47 -1.58 -11.57
N ALA A 84 0.63 -2.60 -11.34
CA ALA A 84 0.02 -2.86 -10.04
C ALA A 84 1.08 -3.25 -8.99
N ILE A 85 2.06 -4.09 -9.33
CA ILE A 85 3.16 -4.45 -8.43
C ILE A 85 4.01 -3.24 -8.06
N ASP A 86 4.29 -2.36 -9.02
CA ASP A 86 5.09 -1.15 -8.80
C ASP A 86 4.34 -0.13 -7.93
N SER A 87 3.05 0.10 -8.22
CA SER A 87 2.22 1.00 -7.41
C SER A 87 2.01 0.45 -5.98
N ALA A 88 1.81 -0.87 -5.84
CA ALA A 88 1.77 -1.53 -4.54
C ALA A 88 3.09 -1.38 -3.77
N SER A 89 4.24 -1.51 -4.44
CA SER A 89 5.56 -1.32 -3.81
C SER A 89 5.71 0.11 -3.29
N ALA A 90 5.32 1.10 -4.09
CA ALA A 90 5.33 2.50 -3.65
C ALA A 90 4.38 2.76 -2.47
N ALA A 91 3.21 2.10 -2.41
CA ALA A 91 2.30 2.19 -1.26
C ALA A 91 2.90 1.53 -0.01
N TYR A 92 3.54 0.37 -0.17
CA TYR A 92 4.24 -0.36 0.89
C TYR A 92 5.45 0.40 1.44
N GLU A 93 6.13 1.19 0.60
CA GLU A 93 7.18 2.09 1.06
C GLU A 93 6.60 3.32 1.77
N ALA A 94 5.51 3.90 1.26
CA ALA A 94 4.87 5.08 1.84
C ALA A 94 4.38 4.83 3.28
N ARG A 95 3.87 3.63 3.59
CA ARG A 95 3.48 3.27 4.97
C ARG A 95 4.65 3.27 5.96
N ASN A 96 5.88 3.05 5.52
CA ASN A 96 7.03 2.97 6.41
C ASN A 96 7.22 4.31 7.13
N ARG A 97 6.86 5.43 6.49
CA ARG A 97 6.82 6.77 7.10
C ARG A 97 5.95 6.83 8.35
N PHE A 98 4.80 6.15 8.35
CA PHE A 98 3.84 6.20 9.45
C PHE A 98 4.00 5.07 10.46
N MET A 99 4.67 3.98 10.06
CA MET A 99 4.97 2.84 10.92
C MET A 99 6.31 2.96 11.64
N HIS A 100 7.31 3.57 11.00
CA HIS A 100 8.69 3.65 11.50
C HIS A 100 9.14 5.07 11.85
N ASP A 101 8.73 6.12 11.11
CA ASP A 101 9.23 7.49 11.37
C ASP A 101 8.43 8.23 12.46
N LEU A 102 7.19 7.81 12.76
CA LEU A 102 6.34 8.38 13.82
C LEU A 102 6.74 7.96 15.26
N LEU A 103 7.92 7.39 15.46
CA LEU A 103 8.43 6.97 16.77
C LEU A 103 9.14 8.11 17.50
N VAL A 104 8.40 9.14 17.88
CA VAL A 104 8.99 10.22 18.68
C VAL A 104 7.96 10.83 19.64
N ALA A 105 7.59 10.09 20.68
CA ALA A 105 7.16 10.71 21.94
C ALA A 105 8.38 11.07 22.81
N ASP A 106 9.56 10.47 22.55
CA ASP A 106 10.73 10.49 23.44
C ASP A 106 12.05 10.93 22.73
N ILE A 107 12.01 11.79 21.70
CA ILE A 107 13.27 12.46 21.30
C ILE A 107 13.53 13.52 22.36
N ALA A 108 14.66 13.37 23.07
CA ALA A 108 15.18 14.43 23.93
C ALA A 108 15.33 15.72 23.09
N GLU A 109 14.88 16.85 23.64
CA GLU A 109 14.84 18.16 22.96
C GLU A 109 16.18 18.52 22.28
N GLU A 110 17.29 18.03 22.82
CA GLU A 110 18.66 18.21 22.29
C GLU A 110 18.90 17.62 20.89
N PHE A 111 18.09 16.65 20.44
CA PHE A 111 18.20 16.05 19.09
C PHE A 111 17.18 16.61 18.09
N ILE A 112 16.38 17.60 18.49
CA ILE A 112 15.43 18.29 17.64
C ILE A 112 16.20 19.37 16.86
N PRO A 113 16.41 19.23 15.53
CA PRO A 113 17.32 20.10 14.80
C PRO A 113 16.89 21.57 14.75
N ASP A 114 15.61 21.85 15.04
CA ASP A 114 15.04 23.20 15.12
C ASP A 114 13.65 23.18 15.82
N PRO A 115 13.54 23.58 17.10
CA PRO A 115 12.28 23.59 17.84
C PRO A 115 11.21 24.50 17.23
N GLU A 116 11.58 25.55 16.49
CA GLU A 116 10.62 26.50 15.89
C GLU A 116 9.96 25.95 14.62
N ARG A 117 10.57 24.94 13.98
CA ARG A 117 10.03 24.30 12.76
C ARG A 117 9.14 23.10 13.04
N ILE A 118 9.10 22.65 14.29
CA ILE A 118 8.51 21.38 14.66
C ILE A 118 7.24 21.66 15.43
N ARG A 119 6.10 21.50 14.74
CA ARG A 119 4.79 21.56 15.39
C ARG A 119 4.63 20.33 16.27
N GLN A 120 4.79 20.54 17.57
CA GLN A 120 4.25 19.63 18.57
C GLN A 120 2.72 19.71 18.51
N GLN A 121 2.07 18.56 18.32
CA GLN A 121 0.62 18.43 18.48
C GLN A 121 0.40 17.44 19.62
N ASP A 122 -0.06 17.96 20.76
CA ASP A 122 -0.09 17.27 22.05
C ASP A 122 1.30 16.76 22.47
N ASP A 123 1.46 15.44 22.65
CA ASP A 123 2.72 14.79 23.10
C ASP A 123 3.51 14.17 21.94
N ARG A 124 3.20 14.54 20.69
CA ARG A 124 3.79 13.87 19.51
C ARG A 124 4.52 14.86 18.62
N TYR A 125 5.74 14.49 18.28
CA TYR A 125 6.50 15.13 17.23
C TYR A 125 6.14 14.48 15.89
N LEU A 126 5.44 15.23 15.02
CA LEU A 126 5.09 14.78 13.68
C LEU A 126 6.31 14.96 12.77
N LEU A 127 7.26 14.02 12.79
CA LEU A 127 8.53 14.15 12.09
C LEU A 127 8.74 13.06 11.05
N ARG A 128 9.48 13.40 9.99
CA ARG A 128 10.15 12.48 9.07
C ARG A 128 11.63 12.72 9.18
N LEU A 129 12.43 11.70 9.43
CA LEU A 129 13.89 11.82 9.33
C LEU A 129 14.28 11.86 7.84
N VAL A 130 14.80 13.00 7.40
CA VAL A 130 15.28 13.21 6.03
C VAL A 130 16.79 13.24 6.07
N SER A 131 17.43 12.14 5.69
CA SER A 131 18.85 12.15 5.33
C SER A 131 18.99 12.70 3.92
N LYS A 132 19.19 14.01 3.77
CA LYS A 132 19.80 14.56 2.56
C LYS A 132 21.18 15.10 2.94
N THR A 133 22.22 14.54 2.33
CA THR A 133 23.60 15.07 2.36
C THR A 133 24.11 15.40 3.76
N GLY A 134 24.05 14.44 4.69
CA GLY A 134 24.68 14.57 6.02
C GLY A 134 24.00 15.55 6.99
N VAL A 135 22.88 16.17 6.61
CA VAL A 135 22.09 17.02 7.51
C VAL A 135 20.76 16.30 7.84
N PRO A 136 20.48 15.99 9.12
CA PRO A 136 19.17 15.52 9.54
C PRO A 136 18.13 16.60 9.27
N GLY A 137 17.30 16.41 8.25
CA GLY A 137 16.13 17.24 7.99
C GLY A 137 14.91 16.62 8.66
N VAL A 138 13.97 17.45 9.09
CA VAL A 138 12.69 17.02 9.65
C VAL A 138 11.56 17.61 8.81
N THR A 139 10.60 16.78 8.38
CA THR A 139 9.37 17.27 7.72
C THR A 139 8.12 16.81 8.46
N VAL A 140 7.15 17.72 8.58
CA VAL A 140 5.86 17.46 9.23
C VAL A 140 5.06 16.41 8.46
N VAL A 141 4.43 15.48 9.18
CA VAL A 141 3.40 14.56 8.65
C VAL A 141 2.02 15.00 9.13
N THR A 142 1.00 14.80 8.30
CA THR A 142 -0.39 15.13 8.63
C THR A 142 -1.25 13.87 8.73
N LEU A 143 -2.35 13.97 9.48
CA LEU A 143 -3.34 12.89 9.57
C LEU A 143 -3.97 12.60 8.20
N ASP A 144 -4.19 13.63 7.38
CA ASP A 144 -4.73 13.50 6.03
C ASP A 144 -3.79 12.69 5.11
N GLU A 145 -2.48 12.93 5.16
CA GLU A 145 -1.50 12.11 4.44
C GLU A 145 -1.54 10.64 4.89
N ALA A 146 -1.75 10.39 6.19
CA ALA A 146 -1.82 9.04 6.74
C ALA A 146 -3.12 8.31 6.32
N ILE A 147 -4.26 9.02 6.29
CA ILE A 147 -5.53 8.52 5.75
C ILE A 147 -5.38 8.21 4.27
N GLU A 148 -4.68 9.06 3.51
CA GLU A 148 -4.44 8.81 2.09
C GLU A 148 -3.57 7.56 1.86
N VAL A 149 -2.61 7.29 2.75
CA VAL A 149 -1.89 6.00 2.72
C VAL A 149 -2.82 4.81 2.93
N VAL A 150 -3.80 4.90 3.85
CA VAL A 150 -4.79 3.81 4.04
C VAL A 150 -5.59 3.57 2.75
N ARG A 151 -6.10 4.64 2.13
CA ARG A 151 -6.83 4.55 0.86
C ARG A 151 -5.98 3.94 -0.25
N ARG A 152 -4.71 4.37 -0.34
CA ARG A 152 -3.77 3.83 -1.33
C ARG A 152 -3.48 2.34 -1.09
N LEU A 153 -3.26 1.92 0.16
CA LEU A 153 -3.07 0.50 0.50
C LEU A 153 -4.30 -0.32 0.10
N SER A 154 -5.52 0.19 0.35
CA SER A 154 -6.75 -0.46 -0.08
C SER A 154 -6.81 -0.61 -1.62
N ALA A 155 -6.61 0.49 -2.34
CA ALA A 155 -6.65 0.50 -3.81
C ALA A 155 -5.69 -0.54 -4.41
N GLU A 156 -4.43 -0.54 -3.95
CA GLU A 156 -3.40 -1.44 -4.48
C GLU A 156 -3.65 -2.90 -4.07
N THR A 157 -4.23 -3.14 -2.89
CA THR A 157 -4.67 -4.47 -2.48
C THR A 157 -5.70 -5.03 -3.47
N TRP A 158 -6.69 -4.21 -3.85
CA TRP A 158 -7.70 -4.60 -4.82
C TRP A 158 -7.12 -4.83 -6.22
N ARG A 159 -6.15 -4.01 -6.65
CA ARG A 159 -5.45 -4.22 -7.94
C ARG A 159 -4.67 -5.53 -7.98
N LEU A 160 -3.95 -5.88 -6.91
CA LEU A 160 -3.26 -7.17 -6.81
C LEU A 160 -4.25 -8.35 -6.78
N ARG A 161 -5.39 -8.19 -6.08
CA ARG A 161 -6.47 -9.19 -6.10
C ARG A 161 -7.06 -9.36 -7.50
N ALA A 162 -7.24 -8.28 -8.25
CA ALA A 162 -7.71 -8.34 -9.64
C ALA A 162 -6.69 -8.99 -10.57
N ALA A 163 -5.39 -8.69 -10.43
CA ALA A 163 -4.32 -9.37 -11.14
C ALA A 163 -4.38 -10.89 -10.91
N ARG A 164 -4.49 -11.31 -9.65
CA ARG A 164 -4.68 -12.72 -9.29
C ARG A 164 -5.96 -13.30 -9.92
N GLY A 165 -7.08 -12.60 -9.79
CA GLY A 165 -8.38 -13.05 -10.29
C GLY A 165 -8.38 -13.25 -11.81
N TYR A 166 -7.76 -12.32 -12.54
CA TYR A 166 -7.57 -12.41 -13.98
C TYR A 166 -6.76 -13.65 -14.36
N LEU A 167 -5.59 -13.85 -13.73
CA LEU A 167 -4.73 -15.01 -13.97
C LEU A 167 -5.38 -16.35 -13.58
N ALA A 168 -6.40 -16.33 -12.71
CA ALA A 168 -7.22 -17.48 -12.37
C ALA A 168 -8.38 -17.74 -13.37
N GLY A 169 -8.41 -17.03 -14.50
CA GLY A 169 -9.41 -17.19 -15.55
C GLY A 169 -10.74 -16.46 -15.29
N ARG A 170 -10.80 -15.57 -14.29
CA ARG A 170 -12.01 -14.79 -13.98
C ARG A 170 -11.93 -13.43 -14.69
N THR A 171 -12.54 -13.33 -15.86
CA THR A 171 -12.49 -12.13 -16.72
C THR A 171 -13.15 -10.89 -16.11
N THR A 172 -14.05 -11.05 -15.14
CA THR A 172 -14.70 -9.94 -14.40
C THR A 172 -13.70 -9.04 -13.67
N TRP A 173 -12.47 -9.50 -13.42
CA TRP A 173 -11.42 -8.69 -12.80
C TRP A 173 -10.65 -7.81 -13.78
N ARG A 174 -10.87 -7.98 -15.10
CA ARG A 174 -10.20 -7.19 -16.14
C ARG A 174 -10.47 -5.69 -15.98
N SER A 175 -11.73 -5.31 -15.76
CA SER A 175 -12.12 -3.90 -15.61
C SER A 175 -11.49 -3.25 -14.37
N LEU A 176 -11.32 -4.00 -13.27
CA LEU A 176 -10.61 -3.51 -12.09
C LEU A 176 -9.12 -3.36 -12.38
N LEU A 177 -8.49 -4.38 -12.95
CA LEU A 177 -7.04 -4.39 -13.23
C LEU A 177 -6.62 -3.26 -14.19
N LEU A 178 -7.40 -3.04 -15.25
CA LEU A 178 -7.14 -2.04 -16.29
C LEU A 178 -7.76 -0.67 -15.98
N GLY A 179 -8.64 -0.60 -14.97
CA GLY A 179 -9.36 0.60 -14.61
C GLY A 179 -8.58 1.54 -13.68
N VAL A 180 -9.21 2.68 -13.40
CA VAL A 180 -8.79 3.58 -12.34
C VAL A 180 -9.44 3.11 -11.04
N VAL A 181 -8.62 2.72 -10.07
CA VAL A 181 -9.06 2.18 -8.78
C VAL A 181 -8.88 3.23 -7.70
N GLN A 182 -9.95 3.48 -6.94
CA GLN A 182 -9.96 4.33 -5.78
C GLN A 182 -10.25 3.47 -4.54
N GLY A 183 -9.30 3.41 -3.63
CA GLY A 183 -9.48 2.72 -2.36
C GLY A 183 -10.20 3.60 -1.35
N GLU A 184 -11.03 2.97 -0.54
CA GLU A 184 -11.79 3.61 0.52
C GLU A 184 -11.17 3.33 1.89
N TRP A 185 -11.54 4.18 2.85
CA TRP A 185 -11.05 4.11 4.24
C TRP A 185 -11.41 2.79 4.95
N ASP A 186 -12.51 2.17 4.56
CA ASP A 186 -13.01 0.93 5.15
C ASP A 186 -12.35 -0.34 4.57
N GLY A 187 -11.43 -0.20 3.63
CA GLY A 187 -10.76 -1.31 2.93
C GLY A 187 -11.50 -1.78 1.67
N THR A 188 -12.61 -1.15 1.30
CA THR A 188 -13.25 -1.37 -0.01
C THR A 188 -12.56 -0.55 -1.10
N ALA A 189 -12.91 -0.79 -2.37
CA ALA A 189 -12.47 0.02 -3.49
C ALA A 189 -13.57 0.17 -4.53
N ASN A 190 -13.62 1.35 -5.13
CA ASN A 190 -14.42 1.67 -6.30
C ASN A 190 -13.51 1.73 -7.52
N TRP A 191 -14.02 1.37 -8.70
CA TRP A 191 -13.25 1.51 -9.92
C TRP A 191 -14.10 1.94 -11.10
N THR A 192 -13.45 2.58 -12.06
CA THR A 192 -14.04 2.93 -13.35
C THR A 192 -13.16 2.37 -14.46
N TYR A 193 -13.79 1.86 -15.52
CA TYR A 193 -13.12 1.31 -16.68
C TYR A 193 -13.85 1.78 -17.93
N ASN A 194 -13.13 2.44 -18.82
CA ASN A 194 -13.68 3.04 -20.04
C ASN A 194 -13.41 2.18 -21.30
N GLY A 195 -12.92 0.94 -21.13
CA GLY A 195 -12.67 0.01 -22.23
C GLY A 195 -13.82 -0.98 -22.44
N SER A 196 -13.73 -1.82 -23.48
CA SER A 196 -14.70 -2.90 -23.72
C SER A 196 -14.52 -4.01 -22.69
N GLU A 197 -15.63 -4.51 -22.12
CA GLU A 197 -15.61 -5.69 -21.24
C GLU A 197 -15.43 -7.01 -22.01
N SER A 198 -15.73 -6.99 -23.31
CA SER A 198 -15.48 -8.08 -24.24
C SER A 198 -14.08 -7.97 -24.83
N ALA A 199 -13.20 -8.86 -24.39
CA ALA A 199 -12.07 -9.31 -25.20
C ALA A 199 -12.18 -10.83 -25.23
N ASP A 200 -12.85 -11.33 -26.28
CA ASP A 200 -12.82 -12.75 -26.67
C ASP A 200 -11.38 -13.15 -27.04
#